data_AF-A0A645DWG4-F1
#
_entry.id   AF-A0A645DWG4-F1
#
_cell.length_a   1.000
_cell.length_b   1.000
_cell.length_c   1.000
_cell.angle_alpha   90.00
_cell.angle_beta   90.00
_cell.angle_gamma   90.00
#
_symmetry.space_group_name_H-M   'P 1'
#
loop_
_entity.id
_entity.type
_entity.pdbx_description
1 polymer ?
#
loop_
_entity_poly.entity_id
_entity_poly.type
_entity_poly.pdbx_seq_one_letter_code
_entity_poly.pdbx_strand_id
1 'polypeptide(L)'
;MLSANIYGHTPANFRIEGMPDLPVLIGEFQFSTSLPGRGRFAPNIVAGSNENDRATAYLRYLQGALLHPNIVGTHWFQFRDQPLTGRSDGEGFQTGFVDIADTPYHEMTKTSREIGENMYRYRMNGKYSNDMKSGK
;
A
#
# COMPACT_ATOMS: atom_id res chain seq x y z
N MET A 1 18.38 -4.46 -11.66
CA MET A 1 17.10 -4.26 -10.94
C MET A 1 16.55 -2.90 -11.35
N LEU A 2 15.25 -2.79 -11.61
CA LEU A 2 14.55 -1.54 -11.92
C LEU A 2 13.76 -1.10 -10.69
N SER A 3 13.69 0.20 -10.42
CA SER A 3 12.72 0.77 -9.49
C SER A 3 11.70 1.61 -10.23
N ALA A 4 10.43 1.49 -9.87
CA ALA A 4 9.35 2.29 -10.44
C ALA A 4 8.38 2.74 -9.35
N ASN A 5 7.89 3.98 -9.45
CA ASN A 5 6.83 4.47 -8.58
C ASN A 5 5.51 4.28 -9.32
N ILE A 6 4.60 3.50 -8.74
CA ILE A 6 3.33 3.13 -9.38
C ILE A 6 2.19 3.58 -8.48
N TYR A 7 1.70 4.77 -8.79
CA TYR A 7 0.53 5.37 -8.17
C TYR A 7 -0.73 4.85 -8.90
N GLY A 8 -1.20 3.66 -8.50
CA GLY A 8 -2.42 3.04 -9.01
C GLY A 8 -2.97 1.99 -8.06
N HIS A 9 -4.19 1.48 -8.32
CA HIS A 9 -4.83 0.49 -7.43
C HIS A 9 -4.19 -0.90 -7.46
N THR A 10 -3.36 -1.19 -8.47
CA THR A 10 -2.63 -2.45 -8.59
C THR A 10 -1.39 -2.27 -9.45
N PRO A 11 -0.26 -2.93 -9.12
CA PRO A 11 0.90 -2.99 -9.99
C PRO A 11 0.88 -4.22 -10.90
N ALA A 12 -0.15 -5.08 -10.83
CA ALA A 12 -0.19 -6.37 -11.54
C ALA A 12 -0.12 -6.24 -13.07
N ASN A 13 -0.49 -5.07 -13.61
CA ASN A 13 -0.43 -4.78 -15.04
C ASN A 13 0.86 -4.07 -15.46
N PHE A 14 1.84 -3.93 -14.55
CA PHE A 14 3.11 -3.30 -14.86
C PHE A 14 3.85 -4.10 -15.93
N ARG A 15 3.91 -3.55 -17.14
CA ARG A 15 4.74 -4.09 -18.21
C ARG A 15 5.25 -2.95 -19.05
N ILE A 16 6.56 -2.94 -19.26
CA ILE A 16 7.21 -2.02 -20.21
C ILE A 16 7.49 -2.85 -21.47
N GLU A 17 7.03 -2.37 -22.62
CA GLU A 17 7.30 -3.03 -23.89
C GLU A 17 8.82 -3.10 -24.14
N GLY A 18 9.31 -4.27 -24.56
CA GLY A 18 10.74 -4.51 -24.74
C GLY A 18 11.56 -4.63 -23.45
N MET A 19 10.93 -4.62 -22.26
CA MET A 19 11.65 -4.78 -21.00
C MET A 19 12.25 -6.20 -20.87
N PRO A 20 13.55 -6.33 -20.52
CA PRO A 20 14.13 -7.63 -20.24
C PRO A 20 13.51 -8.27 -18.99
N ASP A 21 13.68 -9.59 -18.83
CA ASP A 21 13.31 -10.29 -17.61
C ASP A 21 14.25 -9.90 -16.46
N LEU A 22 13.81 -8.96 -15.62
CA LEU A 22 14.62 -8.38 -14.56
C LEU A 22 13.78 -8.10 -13.29
N PRO A 23 14.40 -8.08 -12.10
CA PRO A 23 13.69 -7.78 -10.86
C PRO A 23 13.29 -6.30 -10.79
N VAL A 24 12.05 -6.05 -10.36
CA VAL A 24 11.41 -4.74 -10.24
C VAL A 24 11.06 -4.48 -8.78
N LEU A 25 11.47 -3.34 -8.25
CA LEU A 25 11.06 -2.84 -6.93
C LEU A 25 10.06 -1.70 -7.13
N ILE A 26 8.88 -1.82 -6.53
CA ILE A 26 7.97 -0.67 -6.46
C ILE A 26 8.50 0.29 -5.39
N GLY A 27 9.00 1.44 -5.82
CA GLY A 27 9.59 2.44 -4.93
C GLY A 27 8.54 3.16 -4.09
N GLU A 28 7.41 3.51 -4.71
CA GLU A 28 6.35 4.27 -4.05
C GLU A 28 4.98 3.82 -4.56
N PHE A 29 4.05 3.71 -3.61
CA PHE A 29 2.60 3.69 -3.82
C PHE A 29 1.93 4.15 -2.53
N GLN A 30 0.70 4.65 -2.62
CA GLN A 30 -0.06 5.07 -1.45
C GLN A 30 -1.56 5.14 -1.73
N PHE A 31 -2.35 5.15 -0.67
CA PHE A 31 -3.79 5.33 -0.72
C PHE A 31 -4.24 6.30 0.38
N SER A 32 -5.34 7.01 0.11
CA SER A 32 -6.06 7.86 1.06
C SER A 32 -7.54 7.49 1.07
N THR A 33 -8.28 8.05 2.01
CA THR A 33 -9.73 7.94 2.11
C THR A 33 -10.40 9.18 1.50
N SER A 34 -11.65 9.07 1.04
CA SER A 34 -12.42 10.20 0.51
C SER A 34 -13.08 11.05 1.58
N LEU A 35 -13.29 10.50 2.79
CA LEU A 35 -13.90 11.21 3.90
C LEU A 35 -12.87 11.54 4.98
N PRO A 36 -12.97 12.72 5.62
CA PRO A 36 -12.05 13.16 6.66
C PRO A 36 -12.32 12.44 7.99
N GLY A 37 -12.04 11.14 8.06
CA GLY A 37 -12.27 10.34 9.28
C GLY A 37 -11.42 10.78 10.48
N ARG A 38 -10.30 11.46 10.23
CA ARG A 38 -9.40 12.02 11.26
C ARG A 38 -9.00 13.48 10.97
N GLY A 39 -9.89 14.26 10.36
CA GLY A 39 -9.63 15.69 10.11
C GLY A 39 -8.61 15.96 9.00
N ARG A 40 -8.57 15.11 7.97
CA ARG A 40 -7.69 15.25 6.80
C ARG A 40 -8.51 15.56 5.56
N PHE A 41 -8.18 16.65 4.86
CA PHE A 41 -9.03 17.20 3.80
C PHE A 41 -8.46 17.06 2.38
N ALA A 42 -7.19 16.67 2.25
CA ALA A 42 -6.56 16.43 0.96
C ALA A 42 -6.32 14.92 0.78
N PRO A 43 -7.13 14.22 -0.03
CA PRO A 43 -6.81 12.85 -0.43
C PRO A 43 -5.80 12.85 -1.59
N ASN A 44 -5.04 11.75 -1.73
CA ASN A 44 -4.37 11.40 -2.98
C ASN A 44 -5.19 10.32 -3.70
N ILE A 45 -4.62 9.15 -4.01
CA ILE A 45 -5.36 8.03 -4.61
C ILE A 45 -6.40 7.54 -3.60
N VAL A 46 -7.67 7.82 -3.89
CA VAL A 46 -8.79 7.45 -3.03
C VAL A 46 -9.06 5.94 -3.15
N ALA A 47 -8.85 5.22 -2.06
CA ALA A 47 -9.15 3.79 -1.94
C ALA A 47 -10.61 3.48 -1.55
N GLY A 48 -11.31 4.47 -0.99
CA GLY A 48 -12.68 4.33 -0.50
C GLY A 48 -12.99 5.39 0.55
N SER A 49 -13.96 5.11 1.41
CA SER A 49 -14.55 6.08 2.34
C SER A 49 -13.90 6.12 3.72
N ASN A 50 -13.20 5.06 4.13
CA ASN A 50 -12.69 4.91 5.51
C ASN A 50 -11.38 4.10 5.56
N GLU A 51 -10.78 3.99 6.75
CA GLU A 51 -9.49 3.32 6.97
C GLU A 51 -9.48 1.84 6.61
N ASN A 52 -10.61 1.13 6.75
CA ASN A 52 -10.70 -0.27 6.35
C ASN A 52 -10.66 -0.40 4.82
N ASP A 53 -11.28 0.53 4.09
CA ASP A 53 -11.19 0.57 2.63
C ASP A 53 -9.74 0.84 2.20
N ARG A 54 -9.06 1.79 2.88
CA ARG A 54 -7.64 2.09 2.65
C ARG A 54 -6.75 0.88 2.87
N ALA A 55 -6.94 0.17 3.99
CA ALA A 55 -6.20 -1.05 4.30
C ALA A 55 -6.51 -2.19 3.32
N THR A 56 -7.76 -2.30 2.85
CA THR A 56 -8.16 -3.28 1.83
C THR A 56 -7.49 -2.99 0.48
N ALA A 57 -7.38 -1.72 0.07
CA ALA A 57 -6.66 -1.33 -1.14
C ALA A 57 -5.16 -1.62 -1.01
N TYR A 58 -4.56 -1.34 0.15
CA TYR A 58 -3.17 -1.70 0.46
C TYR A 58 -2.95 -3.22 0.30
N LEU A 59 -3.82 -4.05 0.90
CA LEU A 59 -3.77 -5.51 0.75
C LEU A 59 -3.84 -5.94 -0.73
N ARG A 60 -4.80 -5.41 -1.49
CA ARG A 60 -4.98 -5.73 -2.92
C ARG A 60 -3.79 -5.33 -3.78
N TYR A 61 -3.19 -4.18 -3.49
CA TYR A 61 -1.99 -3.73 -4.21
C TYR A 61 -0.83 -4.71 -4.00
N LEU A 62 -0.57 -5.08 -2.74
CA LEU A 62 0.46 -6.06 -2.41
C LEU A 62 0.15 -7.45 -2.98
N GLN A 63 -1.12 -7.83 -3.05
CA GLN A 63 -1.54 -9.05 -3.74
C GLN A 63 -1.16 -9.03 -5.22
N GLY A 64 -1.43 -7.93 -5.91
CA GLY A 64 -0.99 -7.75 -7.30
C GLY A 64 0.53 -7.78 -7.45
N ALA A 65 1.27 -7.15 -6.53
CA ALA A 65 2.73 -7.15 -6.52
C ALA A 65 3.30 -8.56 -6.33
N LEU A 66 2.82 -9.31 -5.35
CA LEU A 66 3.28 -10.67 -5.03
C LEU A 66 2.97 -11.67 -6.15
N LEU A 67 1.90 -11.47 -6.91
CA LEU A 67 1.57 -12.31 -8.05
C LEU A 67 2.37 -11.96 -9.32
N HIS A 68 2.93 -10.75 -9.41
CA HIS A 68 3.70 -10.35 -10.58
C HIS A 68 5.06 -11.07 -10.62
N PRO A 69 5.46 -11.71 -11.73
CA PRO A 69 6.69 -12.51 -11.78
C PRO A 69 7.95 -11.68 -11.51
N ASN A 70 8.02 -10.46 -12.05
CA ASN A 70 9.19 -9.60 -11.92
C ASN A 70 9.23 -8.73 -10.65
N ILE A 71 8.12 -8.55 -9.92
CA ILE A 71 8.12 -7.63 -8.77
C ILE A 71 8.66 -8.38 -7.55
N VAL A 72 9.72 -7.83 -6.96
CA VAL A 72 10.44 -8.44 -5.82
C VAL A 72 10.18 -7.74 -4.49
N GLY A 73 9.48 -6.61 -4.51
CA GLY A 73 9.13 -5.87 -3.30
C GLY A 73 8.41 -4.57 -3.60
N THR A 74 7.93 -3.93 -2.53
CA THR A 74 7.23 -2.65 -2.59
C THR A 74 7.55 -1.81 -1.36
N HIS A 75 7.67 -0.50 -1.52
CA HIS A 75 7.68 0.44 -0.42
C HIS A 75 6.47 1.37 -0.47
N TRP A 76 5.83 1.52 0.69
CA TRP A 76 4.76 2.47 0.88
C TRP A 76 5.33 3.87 1.07
N PHE A 77 4.81 4.83 0.33
CA PHE A 77 5.04 6.24 0.61
C PHE A 77 3.86 6.74 1.43
N GLN A 78 3.99 7.13 2.67
CA GLN A 78 5.20 7.29 3.49
C GLN A 78 4.85 6.93 4.95
N PHE A 79 5.83 7.04 5.85
CA PHE A 79 5.62 6.61 7.25
C PHE A 79 4.55 7.44 7.98
N ARG A 80 4.64 8.77 7.93
CA ARG A 80 3.72 9.69 8.62
C ARG A 80 2.82 10.41 7.62
N ASP A 81 1.61 10.77 8.04
CA ASP A 81 0.80 11.75 7.33
C ASP A 81 1.59 13.04 7.09
N GLN A 82 1.29 13.72 5.97
CA GLN A 82 1.85 15.03 5.70
C GLN A 82 1.25 16.08 6.67
N PRO A 83 1.84 17.28 6.85
CA PRO A 83 1.22 18.33 7.65
C PRO A 83 -0.15 18.73 7.07
N LEU A 84 -1.12 19.03 7.93
CA LEU A 84 -2.46 19.45 7.49
C LEU A 84 -2.42 20.74 6.65
N THR A 85 -1.52 21.65 7.00
CA THR A 85 -1.28 22.91 6.29
C THR A 85 -0.40 22.77 5.05
N GLY A 86 -0.07 21.54 4.66
CA GLY A 86 0.81 21.26 3.54
C GLY A 86 2.29 21.18 3.92
N ARG A 87 3.04 20.37 3.16
CA ARG A 87 4.51 20.40 3.07
C ARG A 87 4.99 21.66 2.33
N SER A 88 6.31 21.76 2.09
CA SER A 88 6.93 22.84 1.31
C SER A 88 6.37 23.00 -0.10
N ASP A 89 5.84 21.92 -0.68
CA ASP A 89 5.20 21.85 -2.00
C ASP A 89 3.66 21.99 -1.92
N GLY A 90 3.11 22.16 -0.71
CA GLY A 90 1.68 22.28 -0.45
C GLY A 90 0.95 20.95 -0.25
N GLU A 91 1.62 19.79 -0.37
CA GLU A 91 0.93 18.50 -0.20
C GLU A 91 0.53 18.23 1.26
N GLY A 92 -0.74 17.89 1.48
CA GLY A 92 -1.35 17.66 2.80
C GLY A 92 -2.04 16.31 2.93
N PHE A 93 -1.52 15.27 2.29
CA PHE A 93 -2.17 13.97 2.17
C PHE A 93 -2.22 13.14 3.45
N GLN A 94 -3.32 12.37 3.58
CA GLN A 94 -3.47 11.32 4.57
C GLN A 94 -2.92 9.99 4.03
N THR A 95 -1.61 9.82 4.12
CA THR A 95 -0.88 8.68 3.53
C THR A 95 0.06 8.00 4.52
N GLY A 96 -0.03 8.34 5.80
CA GLY A 96 0.79 7.73 6.84
C GLY A 96 0.30 6.35 7.28
N PHE A 97 1.25 5.54 7.73
CA PHE A 97 1.00 4.44 8.67
C PHE A 97 0.74 4.96 10.09
N VAL A 98 1.24 6.15 10.40
CA VAL A 98 0.94 6.91 11.62
C VAL A 98 0.42 8.30 11.26
N ASP A 99 -0.45 8.86 12.10
CA ASP A 99 -0.94 10.22 11.94
C ASP A 99 0.05 11.28 12.46
N ILE A 100 -0.37 12.55 12.41
CA ILE A 100 0.46 13.69 12.81
C ILE A 100 0.85 13.65 14.30
N ALA A 101 0.05 12.99 15.14
CA ALA A 101 0.28 12.82 16.57
C ALA A 101 1.04 11.52 16.89
N ASP A 102 1.65 10.89 15.89
CA ASP A 102 2.37 9.62 16.02
C ASP A 102 1.48 8.44 16.43
N THR A 103 0.17 8.55 16.20
CA THR A 103 -0.76 7.46 16.51
C THR A 103 -0.90 6.54 15.30
N PRO A 104 -0.66 5.22 15.44
CA PRO A 104 -0.80 4.30 14.33
C PRO A 104 -2.23 4.19 13.79
N TYR A 105 -2.34 4.01 12.48
CA TYR A 105 -3.55 3.52 11.84
C TYR A 105 -3.62 2.00 12.04
N HIS A 106 -4.49 1.56 12.95
CA HIS A 106 -4.56 0.17 13.36
C HIS A 106 -4.94 -0.76 12.18
N GLU A 107 -5.81 -0.30 11.28
CA GLU A 107 -6.23 -1.02 10.08
C GLU A 107 -5.04 -1.28 9.14
N MET A 108 -4.18 -0.28 8.95
CA MET A 108 -2.99 -0.37 8.10
C MET A 108 -1.93 -1.29 8.72
N THR A 109 -1.60 -1.07 10.00
CA THR A 109 -0.59 -1.87 10.70
C THR A 109 -0.99 -3.33 10.88
N LYS A 110 -2.27 -3.60 11.20
CA LYS A 110 -2.81 -4.95 11.25
C LYS A 110 -2.70 -5.64 9.90
N THR A 111 -3.19 -5.01 8.84
CA THR A 111 -3.13 -5.57 7.48
C THR A 111 -1.69 -5.82 7.03
N SER A 112 -0.78 -4.89 7.30
CA SER A 112 0.64 -5.04 6.97
C SER A 112 1.30 -6.20 7.69
N ARG A 113 0.97 -6.42 8.97
CA ARG A 113 1.45 -7.60 9.70
C ARG A 113 0.91 -8.87 9.07
N GLU A 114 -0.40 -8.94 8.84
CA GLU A 114 -1.06 -10.12 8.29
C GLU A 114 -0.49 -10.52 6.93
N ILE A 115 -0.32 -9.58 6.00
CA ILE A 115 0.28 -9.93 4.70
C ILE A 115 1.76 -10.24 4.79
N GLY A 116 2.53 -9.50 5.61
CA GLY A 116 3.97 -9.72 5.78
C GLY A 116 4.28 -11.12 6.31
N GLU A 117 3.53 -11.60 7.30
CA GLU A 117 3.68 -12.96 7.85
C GLU A 117 3.35 -14.07 6.84
N ASN A 118 2.53 -13.76 5.82
CA ASN A 118 2.06 -14.73 4.83
C ASN A 118 2.64 -14.51 3.42
N MET A 119 3.51 -13.51 3.22
CA MET A 119 3.90 -13.04 1.88
C MET A 119 4.64 -14.10 1.07
N TYR A 120 5.55 -14.86 1.69
CA TYR A 120 6.31 -15.90 1.00
C TYR A 120 5.42 -17.08 0.62
N ARG A 121 4.55 -17.55 1.52
CA ARG A 121 3.59 -18.62 1.21
C ARG A 121 2.68 -18.20 0.06
N TYR A 122 2.21 -16.95 0.10
CA TYR A 122 1.36 -16.43 -0.95
C TYR A 122 2.11 -16.32 -2.29
N ARG A 123 3.33 -15.77 -2.30
CA ARG A 123 4.17 -15.70 -3.50
C ARG A 123 4.39 -17.06 -4.14
N MET A 124 4.68 -18.09 -3.33
CA MET A 124 4.95 -19.44 -3.83
C MET A 124 3.69 -20.17 -4.34
N ASN A 125 2.54 -19.93 -3.70
CA ASN A 125 1.31 -20.68 -3.97
C ASN A 125 0.32 -19.95 -4.89
N GLY A 126 0.51 -18.65 -5.11
CA GLY A 126 -0.44 -17.79 -5.82
C GLY A 126 -1.79 -17.60 -5.10
N LYS A 127 -1.92 -18.07 -3.85
CA LYS A 127 -3.13 -17.98 -3.03
C LYS A 127 -2.83 -17.39 -1.66
N TYR A 128 -3.55 -16.35 -1.28
CA TYR A 128 -3.41 -15.74 0.04
C TYR A 128 -4.06 -16.68 1.07
N SER A 129 -3.28 -17.14 2.05
CA SER A 129 -3.74 -17.96 3.18
C SER A 129 -3.26 -17.34 4.48
N ASN A 130 -4.18 -17.09 5.41
CA ASN A 130 -3.89 -16.64 6.76
C ASN A 130 -4.50 -17.64 7.74
N ASP A 131 -3.75 -18.68 8.05
CA ASP A 131 -4.22 -19.82 8.84
C ASP A 131 -4.58 -19.41 10.28
N MET A 132 -4.09 -18.27 10.77
CA MET A 132 -4.40 -17.71 12.09
C MET A 132 -5.82 -17.13 12.19
N LYS A 133 -6.51 -16.86 11.08
CA LYS A 133 -7.92 -16.41 11.07
C LYS A 133 -8.94 -17.56 11.00
N SER A 134 -8.47 -18.79 10.79
CA SER A 134 -9.31 -19.98 10.62
C SER A 134 -9.91 -20.52 11.93
N GLY A 135 -9.38 -20.08 13.08
CA GLY A 135 -9.92 -20.40 14.40
C GLY A 135 -10.98 -19.40 14.81
N LYS A 136 -12.24 -19.67 14.44
CA LYS A 136 -13.41 -19.16 15.17
C LYS A 136 -14.10 -20.34 15.82
#